data_AF-I3IL51-F1
#
_entry.id   AF-I3IL51-F1
#
_cell.length_a   1.000
_cell.length_b   1.000
_cell.length_c   1.000
_cell.angle_alpha   90.00
_cell.angle_beta   90.00
_cell.angle_gamma   90.00
#
_symmetry.space_group_name_H-M   'P 1'
#
loop_
_entity.id
_entity.type
_entity.pdbx_description
1 polymer ?
#
loop_
_entity_poly.entity_id
_entity_poly.type
_entity_poly.pdbx_seq_one_letter_code
_entity_poly.pdbx_strand_id
1 'polypeptide(L)'
;MIGDVVGFGKTLTATALAKIFEEDFFLETLIICPKNLTHMWKDYAHTYQLRAKVLPITQVQSVLPKLRRYRLIIIDESHNLRNREGKRYRAIQEYIQINESKVIMLSATPYNKTYLDLSNQLRLFIPEDKDLGISPERFIKSIGGRVQFMAKYQYSATTLPAFEKSSYADDWRELMRLYMVRRPRSFIKQNYAETDPVNGRKYLQFSDGSRSYFPDRIPKKVEYDFNPNDPKDQYAKLYSDTVVDAINSLNLPRYGLGNYLDKKTTLKPAKEETVIQDNLSHAGRRLMGFCRTNLFKRLESSGYSFLISLSRHILRNYIYVYALENNLPLPIGTQEANMLDEFLDDVDLHISCA
;
A
#
# COMPACT_ATOMS: atom_id res chain seq x y z
N MET A 1 -10.46 11.75 -0.48
CA MET A 1 -10.04 10.41 -0.03
C MET A 1 -11.05 9.85 0.97
N ILE A 2 -11.48 8.61 0.78
CA ILE A 2 -12.38 7.89 1.68
C ILE A 2 -11.50 7.00 2.57
N GLY A 3 -11.28 7.49 3.80
CA GLY A 3 -10.41 6.92 4.83
C GLY A 3 -11.12 6.02 5.84
N ASP A 4 -12.38 5.64 5.58
CA ASP A 4 -13.20 4.86 6.51
C ASP A 4 -12.58 3.49 6.81
N VAL A 5 -12.88 2.98 8.00
CA VAL A 5 -12.34 1.69 8.47
C VAL A 5 -12.78 0.53 7.54
N VAL A 6 -12.03 -0.58 7.52
CA VAL A 6 -12.42 -1.80 6.78
C VAL A 6 -13.84 -2.23 7.17
N GLY A 7 -14.65 -2.65 6.20
CA GLY A 7 -16.04 -3.11 6.43
C GLY A 7 -17.08 -1.99 6.52
N PHE A 8 -16.73 -0.73 6.27
CA PHE A 8 -17.68 0.40 6.22
C PHE A 8 -18.21 0.71 4.81
N GLY A 9 -18.09 -0.23 3.88
CA GLY A 9 -18.66 -0.06 2.53
C GLY A 9 -17.95 0.99 1.67
N LYS A 10 -16.64 1.24 1.84
CA LYS A 10 -15.88 2.19 1.00
C LYS A 10 -16.08 1.95 -0.49
N THR A 11 -16.03 0.69 -0.92
CA THR A 11 -16.27 0.27 -2.30
C THR A 11 -17.68 0.65 -2.76
N LEU A 12 -18.68 0.45 -1.91
CA LEU A 12 -20.07 0.83 -2.20
C LEU A 12 -20.24 2.35 -2.27
N THR A 13 -19.64 3.10 -1.34
CA THR A 13 -19.62 4.58 -1.38
C THR A 13 -18.95 5.08 -2.65
N ALA A 14 -17.81 4.50 -3.04
CA ALA A 14 -17.10 4.87 -4.25
C ALA A 14 -17.91 4.55 -5.52
N THR A 15 -18.61 3.41 -5.53
CA THR A 15 -19.53 3.02 -6.60
C THR A 15 -20.69 3.99 -6.71
N ALA A 16 -21.31 4.37 -5.59
CA ALA A 16 -22.39 5.36 -5.56
C ALA A 16 -21.91 6.73 -6.06
N LEU A 17 -20.72 7.18 -5.63
CA LEU A 17 -20.11 8.41 -6.15
C LEU A 17 -19.85 8.31 -7.65
N ALA A 18 -19.31 7.19 -8.14
CA ALA A 18 -19.11 6.98 -9.57
C ALA A 18 -20.42 7.12 -10.35
N LYS A 19 -21.51 6.54 -9.84
CA LYS A 19 -22.82 6.61 -10.48
C LYS A 19 -23.38 8.04 -10.50
N ILE A 20 -23.26 8.77 -9.39
CA ILE A 20 -23.63 10.19 -9.34
C ILE A 20 -22.82 11.00 -10.37
N PHE A 21 -21.51 10.77 -10.47
CA PHE A 21 -20.69 11.46 -11.47
C PHE A 21 -21.03 11.09 -12.91
N GLU A 22 -21.49 9.86 -13.14
CA GLU A 22 -21.97 9.40 -14.44
C GLU A 22 -23.31 10.06 -14.78
N GLU A 23 -24.26 10.12 -13.86
CA GLU A 23 -25.61 10.66 -14.10
C GLU A 23 -25.62 12.18 -14.19
N ASP A 24 -24.95 12.87 -13.26
CA ASP A 24 -25.00 14.33 -13.17
C ASP A 24 -24.01 15.02 -14.12
N PHE A 25 -22.87 14.37 -14.38
CA PHE A 25 -21.76 14.96 -15.12
C PHE A 25 -21.33 14.17 -16.35
N PHE A 26 -22.02 13.06 -16.67
CA PHE A 26 -21.72 12.21 -17.83
C PHE A 26 -20.28 11.71 -17.88
N LEU A 27 -19.64 11.53 -16.71
CA LEU A 27 -18.25 11.10 -16.64
C LEU A 27 -18.14 9.58 -16.67
N GLU A 28 -17.21 9.10 -17.49
CA GLU A 28 -16.77 7.71 -17.43
C GLU A 28 -15.69 7.54 -16.36
N THR A 29 -15.69 6.37 -15.70
CA THR A 29 -14.82 6.10 -14.56
C THR A 29 -13.71 5.10 -14.92
N LEU A 30 -12.47 5.40 -14.55
CA LEU A 30 -11.38 4.43 -14.51
C LEU A 30 -11.17 3.97 -13.07
N ILE A 31 -11.24 2.67 -12.84
CA ILE A 31 -11.04 2.06 -11.52
C ILE A 31 -9.69 1.35 -11.53
N ILE A 32 -8.74 1.85 -10.75
CA ILE A 32 -7.43 1.26 -10.53
C ILE A 32 -7.46 0.51 -9.20
N CYS A 33 -7.17 -0.79 -9.19
CA CYS A 33 -7.26 -1.61 -7.98
C CYS A 33 -6.21 -2.75 -7.96
N PRO A 34 -5.93 -3.34 -6.79
CA PRO A 34 -5.15 -4.57 -6.67
C PRO A 34 -5.70 -5.70 -7.55
N LYS A 35 -4.82 -6.57 -8.07
CA LYS A 35 -5.21 -7.63 -9.03
C LYS A 35 -6.29 -8.56 -8.49
N ASN A 36 -6.22 -8.92 -7.21
CA ASN A 36 -7.19 -9.75 -6.51
C ASN A 36 -8.60 -9.10 -6.39
N LEU A 37 -8.69 -7.77 -6.41
CA LEU A 37 -9.97 -7.05 -6.32
C LEU A 37 -10.61 -6.77 -7.68
N THR A 38 -9.96 -7.14 -8.79
CA THR A 38 -10.44 -6.82 -10.14
C THR A 38 -11.77 -7.49 -10.47
N HIS A 39 -12.00 -8.72 -10.01
CA HIS A 39 -13.27 -9.42 -10.21
C HIS A 39 -14.40 -8.70 -9.48
N MET A 40 -14.22 -8.44 -8.18
CA MET A 40 -15.17 -7.69 -7.36
C MET A 40 -15.55 -6.35 -8.02
N TRP A 41 -14.56 -5.56 -8.46
CA TRP A 41 -14.86 -4.28 -9.10
C TRP A 41 -15.60 -4.41 -10.43
N LYS A 42 -15.34 -5.46 -11.21
CA LYS A 42 -16.11 -5.75 -12.43
C LYS A 42 -17.55 -6.14 -12.09
N ASP A 43 -17.76 -6.95 -11.05
CA ASP A 43 -19.09 -7.33 -10.59
C ASP A 43 -19.88 -6.10 -10.12
N TYR A 44 -19.24 -5.19 -9.38
CA TYR A 44 -19.86 -3.93 -8.95
C TYR A 44 -20.19 -3.05 -10.16
N ALA A 45 -19.27 -2.91 -11.11
CA ALA A 45 -19.54 -2.15 -12.34
C ALA A 45 -20.71 -2.73 -13.14
N HIS A 46 -20.84 -4.06 -13.20
CA HIS A 46 -21.96 -4.71 -13.87
C HIS A 46 -23.27 -4.55 -13.09
N THR A 47 -23.26 -4.89 -11.79
CA THR A 47 -24.43 -4.89 -10.90
C THR A 47 -25.06 -3.50 -10.80
N TYR A 48 -24.22 -2.47 -10.67
CA TYR A 48 -24.65 -1.08 -10.55
C TYR A 48 -24.63 -0.32 -11.89
N GLN A 49 -24.43 -1.04 -13.01
CA GLN A 49 -24.42 -0.50 -14.37
C GLN A 49 -23.56 0.76 -14.50
N LEU A 50 -22.32 0.69 -14.00
CA LEU A 50 -21.35 1.77 -14.09
C LEU A 50 -20.68 1.77 -15.46
N ARG A 51 -20.55 2.95 -16.06
CA ARG A 51 -19.67 3.20 -17.22
C ARG A 51 -18.22 3.28 -16.77
N ALA A 52 -17.70 2.13 -16.35
CA ALA A 52 -16.39 2.02 -15.73
C ALA A 52 -15.46 1.01 -16.42
N LYS A 53 -14.17 1.35 -16.49
CA LYS A 53 -13.10 0.40 -16.86
C LYS A 53 -12.31 0.02 -15.62
N VAL A 54 -12.15 -1.27 -15.37
CA VAL A 54 -11.31 -1.80 -14.28
C VAL A 54 -9.91 -2.11 -14.81
N LEU A 55 -8.88 -1.55 -14.17
CA LEU A 55 -7.48 -1.70 -14.52
C LEU A 55 -6.69 -2.17 -13.28
N PRO A 56 -6.05 -3.36 -13.32
CA PRO A 56 -5.15 -3.76 -12.24
C PRO A 56 -3.98 -2.78 -12.11
N ILE A 57 -3.62 -2.41 -10.88
CA ILE A 57 -2.51 -1.47 -10.59
C ILE A 57 -1.17 -1.93 -11.19
N THR A 58 -0.99 -3.24 -11.37
CA THR A 58 0.20 -3.84 -11.98
C THR A 58 0.35 -3.55 -13.48
N GLN A 59 -0.72 -3.12 -14.16
CA GLN A 59 -0.74 -2.85 -15.60
C GLN A 59 -0.72 -1.35 -15.95
N VAL A 60 -0.70 -0.46 -14.96
CA VAL A 60 -0.84 0.99 -15.19
C VAL A 60 0.25 1.55 -16.09
N GLN A 61 1.50 1.08 -15.96
CA GLN A 61 2.63 1.59 -16.73
C GLN A 61 2.51 1.29 -18.24
N SER A 62 1.98 0.12 -18.59
CA SER A 62 1.86 -0.29 -20.00
C SER A 62 0.56 0.17 -20.63
N VAL A 63 -0.51 0.30 -19.85
CA VAL A 63 -1.86 0.58 -20.35
C VAL A 63 -2.18 2.07 -20.35
N LEU A 64 -1.88 2.82 -19.28
CA LEU A 64 -2.28 4.23 -19.17
C LEU A 64 -1.78 5.13 -20.32
N PRO A 65 -0.54 4.99 -20.84
CA PRO A 65 -0.06 5.85 -21.92
C PRO A 65 -0.87 5.73 -23.23
N LYS A 66 -1.58 4.62 -23.41
CA LYS A 66 -2.39 4.31 -24.61
C LYS A 66 -3.88 4.35 -24.33
N LEU A 67 -4.27 4.56 -23.07
CA LEU A 67 -5.65 4.49 -22.66
C LEU A 67 -6.35 5.81 -23.01
N ARG A 68 -7.56 5.70 -23.56
CA ARG A 68 -8.42 6.86 -23.79
C ARG A 68 -8.66 7.62 -22.48
N ARG A 69 -8.99 8.92 -22.59
CA ARG A 69 -9.29 9.79 -21.44
C ARG A 69 -10.44 9.25 -20.59
N TYR A 70 -10.23 9.23 -19.28
CA TYR A 70 -11.26 9.07 -18.25
C TYR A 70 -11.19 10.27 -17.33
N ARG A 71 -12.32 10.91 -17.03
CA ARG A 71 -12.37 12.15 -16.24
C ARG A 71 -12.58 11.90 -14.75
N LEU A 72 -13.01 10.70 -14.37
CA LEU A 72 -13.06 10.25 -12.98
C LEU A 72 -12.16 9.03 -12.82
N ILE A 73 -11.30 9.04 -11.80
CA ILE A 73 -10.45 7.91 -11.45
C ILE A 73 -10.72 7.51 -10.00
N ILE A 74 -11.04 6.24 -9.79
CA ILE A 74 -11.07 5.61 -8.47
C ILE A 74 -9.78 4.83 -8.30
N ILE A 75 -9.07 5.07 -7.21
CA ILE A 75 -7.88 4.31 -6.83
C ILE A 75 -8.20 3.58 -5.54
N ASP A 76 -8.40 2.27 -5.63
CA ASP A 76 -8.57 1.41 -4.49
C ASP A 76 -7.22 0.99 -3.91
N GLU A 77 -7.18 0.84 -2.59
CA GLU A 77 -5.94 0.67 -1.82
C GLU A 77 -4.84 1.67 -2.22
N SER A 78 -5.20 2.96 -2.23
CA SER A 78 -4.29 4.07 -2.60
C SER A 78 -3.02 4.15 -1.74
N HIS A 79 -3.00 3.43 -0.62
CA HIS A 79 -1.83 3.26 0.23
C HIS A 79 -0.63 2.62 -0.49
N ASN A 80 -0.85 1.95 -1.64
CA ASN A 80 0.20 1.40 -2.49
C ASN A 80 0.95 2.48 -3.30
N LEU A 81 0.44 3.72 -3.34
CA LEU A 81 1.00 4.85 -4.10
C LEU A 81 1.70 5.88 -3.21
N ARG A 82 2.57 5.42 -2.30
CA ARG A 82 3.35 6.30 -1.40
C ARG A 82 4.72 6.66 -1.92
N ASN A 83 5.29 5.85 -2.82
CA ASN A 83 6.61 6.11 -3.38
C ASN A 83 6.51 6.96 -4.64
N ARG A 84 6.77 8.27 -4.49
CA ARG A 84 6.75 9.26 -5.58
C ARG A 84 7.69 8.89 -6.74
N GLU A 85 8.84 8.31 -6.44
CA GLU A 85 9.83 7.94 -7.45
C GLU A 85 9.48 6.64 -8.19
N GLY A 86 8.43 5.95 -7.76
CA GLY A 86 7.97 4.72 -8.39
C GLY A 86 7.42 4.96 -9.79
N LYS A 87 7.81 4.11 -10.75
CA LYS A 87 7.30 4.17 -12.13
C LYS A 87 5.77 4.09 -12.21
N ARG A 88 5.12 3.33 -11.32
CA ARG A 88 3.64 3.24 -11.26
C ARG A 88 3.03 4.57 -10.83
N TYR A 89 3.61 5.19 -9.82
CA TYR A 89 3.16 6.48 -9.30
C TYR A 89 3.20 7.54 -10.41
N ARG A 90 4.34 7.67 -11.10
CA ARG A 90 4.52 8.64 -12.20
C ARG A 90 3.51 8.42 -13.32
N ALA A 91 3.35 7.18 -13.78
CA ALA A 91 2.37 6.86 -14.84
C ALA A 91 0.93 7.27 -14.47
N ILE A 92 0.54 7.07 -13.20
CA ILE A 92 -0.79 7.47 -12.72
C ILE A 92 -0.90 9.00 -12.60
N GLN A 93 0.12 9.66 -12.05
CA GLN A 93 0.16 11.12 -11.89
C GLN A 93 0.13 11.84 -13.24
N GLU A 94 0.95 11.42 -14.20
CA GLU A 94 0.97 11.94 -15.57
C GLU A 94 -0.40 11.77 -16.23
N TYR A 95 -1.00 10.59 -16.09
CA TYR A 95 -2.34 10.34 -16.63
C TYR A 95 -3.41 11.23 -15.98
N ILE A 96 -3.36 11.45 -14.66
CA ILE A 96 -4.28 12.36 -13.96
C ILE A 96 -4.13 13.79 -14.50
N GLN A 97 -2.88 14.27 -14.63
CA GLN A 97 -2.57 15.64 -15.06
C GLN A 97 -2.99 15.89 -16.51
N ILE A 98 -2.59 15.04 -17.45
CA ILE A 98 -2.91 15.18 -18.89
C ILE A 98 -4.42 15.18 -19.11
N ASN A 99 -5.16 14.39 -18.33
CA ASN A 99 -6.61 14.23 -18.50
C ASN A 99 -7.44 15.13 -17.59
N GLU A 100 -6.82 15.92 -16.71
CA GLU A 100 -7.47 16.72 -15.66
C GLU A 100 -8.49 15.88 -14.86
N SER A 101 -8.06 14.67 -14.48
CA SER A 101 -8.96 13.70 -13.88
C SER A 101 -9.31 14.09 -12.44
N LYS A 102 -10.59 13.98 -12.08
CA LYS A 102 -11.03 13.95 -10.68
C LYS A 102 -10.63 12.61 -10.07
N VAL A 103 -10.16 12.62 -8.83
CA VAL A 103 -9.61 11.42 -8.17
C VAL A 103 -10.35 11.12 -6.86
N ILE A 104 -10.84 9.88 -6.73
CA ILE A 104 -11.37 9.32 -5.49
C ILE A 104 -10.41 8.22 -5.04
N MET A 105 -9.72 8.46 -3.92
CA MET A 105 -8.82 7.47 -3.32
C MET A 105 -9.52 6.74 -2.18
N LEU A 106 -9.39 5.41 -2.14
CA LEU A 106 -9.88 4.56 -1.06
C LEU A 106 -8.69 3.97 -0.30
N SER A 107 -8.71 4.10 1.02
CA SER A 107 -7.71 3.45 1.87
C SER A 107 -8.23 3.34 3.29
N ALA A 108 -8.20 2.15 3.88
CA ALA A 108 -8.54 1.98 5.30
C ALA A 108 -7.42 2.50 6.23
N THR A 109 -6.21 2.63 5.70
CA THR A 109 -4.99 3.01 6.41
C THR A 109 -4.31 4.19 5.70
N PRO A 110 -4.91 5.39 5.76
CA PRO A 110 -4.30 6.57 5.16
C PRO A 110 -2.96 6.92 5.85
N TYR A 111 -2.77 6.47 7.10
CA TYR A 111 -1.57 6.64 7.90
C TYR A 111 -0.93 5.26 8.14
N ASN A 112 0.22 4.95 7.53
CA ASN A 112 0.97 3.75 7.92
C ASN A 112 2.24 4.05 8.70
N LYS A 113 3.01 5.12 8.42
CA LYS A 113 4.27 5.40 9.14
C LYS A 113 4.63 6.88 9.27
N THR A 114 4.38 7.72 8.26
CA THR A 114 4.74 9.15 8.29
C THR A 114 3.69 10.06 7.65
N TYR A 115 3.71 11.35 7.97
CA TYR A 115 2.86 12.32 7.26
C TYR A 115 3.26 12.52 5.79
N LEU A 116 4.54 12.28 5.46
CA LEU A 116 5.02 12.36 4.08
C LEU A 116 4.33 11.33 3.18
N ASP A 117 3.97 10.15 3.71
CA ASP A 117 3.19 9.15 2.98
C ASP A 117 1.81 9.66 2.53
N LEU A 118 1.18 10.50 3.37
CA LEU A 118 -0.09 11.15 3.04
C LEU A 118 0.14 12.24 1.99
N SER A 119 1.17 13.06 2.16
CA SER A 119 1.52 14.09 1.18
C SER A 119 1.75 13.50 -0.20
N ASN A 120 2.52 12.41 -0.28
CA ASN A 120 2.79 11.70 -1.54
C ASN A 120 1.50 11.21 -2.20
N GLN A 121 0.51 10.71 -1.43
CA GLN A 121 -0.78 10.35 -2.00
C GLN A 121 -1.56 11.57 -2.52
N LEU A 122 -1.57 12.68 -1.77
CA LEU A 122 -2.26 13.91 -2.19
C LEU A 122 -1.63 14.53 -3.45
N ARG A 123 -0.30 14.44 -3.60
CA ARG A 123 0.44 14.90 -4.79
C ARG A 123 0.04 14.23 -6.10
N LEU A 124 -0.69 13.10 -6.05
CA LEU A 124 -1.24 12.48 -7.26
C LEU A 124 -2.19 13.42 -8.00
N PHE A 125 -2.91 14.29 -7.28
CA PHE A 125 -3.93 15.17 -7.87
C PHE A 125 -3.84 16.64 -7.39
N ILE A 126 -2.95 16.94 -6.45
CA ILE A 126 -2.64 18.31 -6.00
C ILE A 126 -1.32 18.75 -6.62
N PRO A 127 -1.33 19.72 -7.54
CA PRO A 127 -0.12 20.38 -8.05
C PRO A 127 0.71 21.00 -6.92
N GLU A 128 2.04 21.06 -7.09
CA GLU A 128 2.94 21.49 -6.01
C GLU A 128 2.76 22.96 -5.62
N ASP A 129 2.39 23.79 -6.58
CA ASP A 129 2.17 25.23 -6.49
C ASP A 129 0.73 25.60 -6.18
N LYS A 130 -0.17 24.62 -6.08
CA LYS A 130 -1.58 24.87 -5.77
C LYS A 130 -1.72 25.52 -4.40
N ASP A 131 -2.37 26.67 -4.39
CA ASP A 131 -2.83 27.31 -3.16
C ASP A 131 -3.95 26.47 -2.53
N LEU A 132 -3.70 25.97 -1.32
CA LEU A 132 -4.65 25.16 -0.55
C LEU A 132 -5.55 26.04 0.32
N GLY A 133 -5.29 27.34 0.44
CA GLY A 133 -6.02 28.27 1.31
C GLY A 133 -5.74 28.08 2.81
N ILE A 134 -4.88 27.13 3.17
CA ILE A 134 -4.46 26.82 4.54
C ILE A 134 -2.95 26.64 4.60
N SER A 135 -2.36 26.85 5.78
CA SER A 135 -0.92 26.72 6.00
C SER A 135 -0.61 25.94 7.28
N PRO A 136 0.60 25.35 7.40
CA PRO A 136 1.03 24.67 8.62
C PRO A 136 1.41 25.69 9.70
N GLU A 137 0.40 26.26 10.34
CA GLU A 137 0.54 27.39 11.28
C GLU A 137 1.51 27.11 12.44
N ARG A 138 1.52 25.89 12.99
CA ARG A 138 2.43 25.55 14.08
C ARG A 138 3.88 25.56 13.62
N PHE A 139 4.15 24.95 12.47
CA PHE A 139 5.48 24.97 11.89
C PHE A 139 5.93 26.38 11.56
N ILE A 140 5.08 27.18 10.90
CA ILE A 140 5.39 28.57 10.56
C ILE A 140 5.71 29.38 11.81
N LYS A 141 4.90 29.24 12.87
CA LYS A 141 5.16 29.89 14.16
C LYS A 141 6.50 29.45 14.77
N SER A 142 6.84 28.16 14.70
CA SER A 142 8.08 27.62 15.26
C SER A 142 9.36 28.16 14.61
N ILE A 143 9.30 28.61 13.36
CA ILE A 143 10.44 29.16 12.63
C ILE A 143 10.48 30.70 12.60
N GLY A 144 9.60 31.37 13.36
CA GLY A 144 9.56 32.83 13.46
C GLY A 144 8.52 33.52 12.58
N GLY A 145 7.55 32.78 12.04
CA GLY A 145 6.41 33.33 11.29
C GLY A 145 6.55 33.24 9.77
N ARG A 146 5.57 33.81 9.06
CA ARG A 146 5.44 33.70 7.59
C ARG A 146 6.60 34.34 6.83
N VAL A 147 7.12 35.48 7.31
CA VAL A 147 8.26 36.17 6.70
C VAL A 147 9.49 35.26 6.65
N GLN A 148 9.75 34.56 7.76
CA GLN A 148 10.92 33.70 7.91
C GLN A 148 10.75 32.41 7.11
N PHE A 149 9.51 31.91 7.02
CA PHE A 149 9.18 30.82 6.11
C PHE A 149 9.51 31.20 4.66
N MET A 150 9.02 32.35 4.18
CA MET A 150 9.20 32.78 2.79
C MET A 150 10.67 33.03 2.46
N ALA A 151 11.41 33.66 3.38
CA ALA A 151 12.84 33.88 3.22
C ALA A 151 13.63 32.56 3.12
N LYS A 152 13.22 31.51 3.83
CA LYS A 152 13.93 30.23 3.89
C LYS A 152 13.59 29.27 2.75
N TYR A 153 12.32 29.19 2.35
CA TYR A 153 11.84 28.13 1.44
C TYR A 153 11.47 28.59 0.04
N GLN A 154 11.29 29.89 -0.19
CA GLN A 154 11.05 30.47 -1.52
C GLN A 154 9.81 29.93 -2.27
N TYR A 155 8.82 29.40 -1.57
CA TYR A 155 7.50 29.05 -2.11
C TYR A 155 6.38 29.43 -1.13
N SER A 156 5.13 29.48 -1.60
CA SER A 156 4.00 29.90 -0.76
C SER A 156 3.77 28.95 0.42
N ALA A 157 3.51 29.53 1.59
CA ALA A 157 3.22 28.80 2.81
C ALA A 157 1.89 28.02 2.76
N THR A 158 1.03 28.31 1.78
CA THR A 158 -0.27 27.66 1.61
C THR A 158 -0.25 26.48 0.64
N THR A 159 0.94 25.98 0.32
CA THR A 159 1.14 24.87 -0.64
C THR A 159 1.38 23.55 0.09
N LEU A 160 1.18 22.43 -0.60
CA LEU A 160 1.46 21.10 -0.04
C LEU A 160 2.94 20.92 0.39
N PRO A 161 3.96 21.38 -0.37
CA PRO A 161 5.35 21.43 0.09
C PRO A 161 5.59 22.16 1.42
N ALA A 162 4.72 23.10 1.81
CA ALA A 162 4.84 23.76 3.11
C ALA A 162 4.50 22.80 4.26
N PHE A 163 3.41 22.03 4.12
CA PHE A 163 2.99 21.04 5.12
C PHE A 163 4.05 19.95 5.33
N GLU A 164 4.75 19.55 4.26
CA GLU A 164 5.84 18.55 4.33
C GLU A 164 7.00 18.93 5.25
N LYS A 165 7.14 20.22 5.59
CA LYS A 165 8.16 20.68 6.55
C LYS A 165 7.70 20.55 8.01
N SER A 166 6.39 20.35 8.25
CA SER A 166 5.84 20.26 9.59
C SER A 166 5.85 18.84 10.14
N SER A 167 6.35 18.68 11.36
CA SER A 167 6.19 17.47 12.17
C SER A 167 4.97 17.53 13.10
N TYR A 168 4.25 18.66 13.14
CA TYR A 168 3.14 18.87 14.06
C TYR A 168 1.85 18.22 13.56
N ALA A 169 1.28 17.32 14.36
CA ALA A 169 0.05 16.59 14.01
C ALA A 169 -1.15 17.49 13.68
N ASP A 170 -1.25 18.65 14.34
CA ASP A 170 -2.38 19.56 14.16
C ASP A 170 -2.35 20.25 12.78
N ASP A 171 -1.17 20.55 12.23
CA ASP A 171 -1.05 21.10 10.88
C ASP A 171 -1.58 20.09 9.85
N TRP A 172 -1.22 18.81 10.01
CA TRP A 172 -1.70 17.73 9.14
C TRP A 172 -3.19 17.45 9.32
N ARG A 173 -3.76 17.66 10.52
CA ARG A 173 -5.20 17.53 10.77
C ARG A 173 -5.99 18.54 9.95
N GLU A 174 -5.52 19.79 9.89
CA GLU A 174 -6.16 20.83 9.07
C GLU A 174 -6.13 20.48 7.58
N LEU A 175 -4.98 19.99 7.08
CA LEU A 175 -4.87 19.52 5.70
C LEU A 175 -5.83 18.35 5.41
N MET A 176 -5.88 17.38 6.31
CA MET A 176 -6.74 16.22 6.17
C MET A 176 -8.23 16.58 6.17
N ARG A 177 -8.65 17.61 6.91
CA ARG A 177 -10.04 18.07 6.93
C ARG A 177 -10.58 18.44 5.54
N LEU A 178 -9.71 18.94 4.65
CA LEU A 178 -10.09 19.32 3.28
C LEU A 178 -10.15 18.15 2.30
N TYR A 179 -9.29 17.14 2.49
CA TYR A 179 -9.06 16.11 1.46
C TYR A 179 -9.44 14.69 1.88
N MET A 180 -9.80 14.47 3.15
CA MET A 180 -10.12 13.15 3.68
C MET A 180 -11.42 13.18 4.48
N VAL A 181 -12.31 12.23 4.17
CA VAL A 181 -13.41 11.84 5.03
C VAL A 181 -13.03 10.53 5.72
N ARG A 182 -13.04 10.52 7.06
CA ARG A 182 -12.75 9.33 7.84
C ARG A 182 -13.64 9.28 9.07
N ARG A 183 -14.43 8.23 9.18
CA ARG A 183 -15.31 7.94 10.31
C ARG A 183 -14.81 6.68 11.02
N PRO A 184 -14.24 6.79 12.24
CA PRO A 184 -13.84 5.61 13.00
C PRO A 184 -15.07 4.84 13.50
N ARG A 185 -14.88 3.54 13.78
CA ARG A 185 -15.92 2.66 14.36
C ARG A 185 -16.56 3.26 15.62
N SER A 186 -15.74 3.85 16.50
CA SER A 186 -16.21 4.50 17.73
C SER A 186 -17.14 5.67 17.44
N PHE A 187 -16.79 6.54 16.49
CA PHE A 187 -17.63 7.65 16.06
C PHE A 187 -18.97 7.15 15.53
N ILE A 188 -18.98 6.10 14.70
CA ILE A 188 -20.23 5.53 14.20
C ILE A 188 -21.09 4.95 15.34
N LYS A 189 -20.49 4.15 16.24
CA LYS A 189 -21.16 3.60 17.42
C LYS A 189 -21.74 4.68 18.35
N GLN A 190 -21.12 5.85 18.42
CA GLN A 190 -21.54 6.93 19.30
C GLN A 190 -22.66 7.78 18.68
N ASN A 191 -22.64 8.01 17.37
CA ASN A 191 -23.52 8.98 16.71
C ASN A 191 -24.65 8.38 15.89
N TYR A 192 -24.55 7.11 15.47
CA TYR A 192 -25.53 6.50 14.54
C TYR A 192 -26.07 5.15 14.99
N ALA A 193 -25.54 4.57 16.07
CA ALA A 193 -25.95 3.24 16.52
C ALA A 193 -27.01 3.33 17.62
N GLU A 194 -28.03 2.49 17.50
CA GLU A 194 -29.02 2.24 18.55
C GLU A 194 -28.51 1.15 19.49
N THR A 195 -29.05 1.12 20.71
CA THR A 195 -28.76 0.08 21.71
C THR A 195 -29.95 -0.84 21.81
N ASP A 196 -29.73 -2.14 21.63
CA ASP A 196 -30.78 -3.13 21.81
C ASP A 196 -31.06 -3.33 23.32
N PRO A 197 -32.31 -3.12 23.79
CA PRO A 197 -32.64 -3.24 25.20
C PRO A 197 -32.53 -4.69 25.72
N VAL A 198 -32.56 -5.70 24.85
CA VAL A 198 -32.55 -7.12 25.27
C VAL A 198 -31.15 -7.59 25.62
N ASN A 199 -30.13 -7.17 24.87
CA ASN A 199 -28.75 -7.65 25.03
C ASN A 199 -27.71 -6.53 25.25
N GLY A 200 -28.14 -5.27 25.25
CA GLY A 200 -27.27 -4.11 25.45
C GLY A 200 -26.30 -3.82 24.29
N ARG A 201 -26.39 -4.55 23.18
CA ARG A 201 -25.46 -4.41 22.05
C ARG A 201 -25.88 -3.27 21.15
N LYS A 202 -24.87 -2.57 20.61
CA LYS A 202 -25.09 -1.53 19.63
C LYS A 202 -25.32 -2.12 18.24
N TYR A 203 -26.27 -1.57 17.49
CA TYR A 203 -26.58 -1.97 16.11
C TYR A 203 -26.89 -0.76 15.21
N LEU A 204 -26.81 -0.97 13.90
CA LEU A 204 -27.38 -0.08 12.89
C LEU A 204 -28.68 -0.70 12.38
N GLN A 205 -29.75 0.09 12.31
CA GLN A 205 -30.98 -0.32 11.62
C GLN A 205 -30.86 0.02 10.13
N PHE A 206 -31.11 -0.96 9.27
CA PHE A 206 -31.18 -0.75 7.83
C PHE A 206 -32.59 -0.32 7.40
N SER A 207 -32.71 0.20 6.17
CA SER A 207 -33.97 0.71 5.63
C SER A 207 -35.05 -0.36 5.50
N ASP A 208 -34.66 -1.64 5.41
CA ASP A 208 -35.56 -2.80 5.44
C ASP A 208 -36.00 -3.19 6.87
N GLY A 209 -35.57 -2.43 7.88
CA GLY A 209 -35.84 -2.68 9.29
C GLY A 209 -34.91 -3.70 9.96
N SER A 210 -34.03 -4.35 9.20
CA SER A 210 -33.08 -5.33 9.76
C SER A 210 -32.02 -4.66 10.64
N ARG A 211 -31.50 -5.41 11.63
CA ARG A 211 -30.52 -4.92 12.60
C ARG A 211 -29.14 -5.52 12.33
N SER A 212 -28.14 -4.67 12.12
CA SER A 212 -26.74 -5.06 11.97
C SER A 212 -25.94 -4.71 13.22
N TYR A 213 -25.67 -5.71 14.05
CA TYR A 213 -24.95 -5.51 15.32
C TYR A 213 -23.46 -5.31 15.09
N PHE A 214 -22.87 -4.39 15.85
CA PHE A 214 -21.43 -4.26 15.84
C PHE A 214 -20.77 -5.48 16.51
N PRO A 215 -19.63 -5.95 15.98
CA PRO A 215 -18.87 -7.01 16.63
C PRO A 215 -18.27 -6.51 17.94
N ASP A 216 -18.32 -7.35 18.96
CA ASP A 216 -17.62 -7.15 20.21
C ASP A 216 -16.24 -7.79 20.10
N ARG A 217 -15.20 -6.95 20.21
CA ARG A 217 -13.82 -7.43 20.18
C ARG A 217 -13.43 -7.86 21.58
N ILE A 218 -13.63 -9.13 21.88
CA ILE A 218 -13.14 -9.74 23.11
C ILE A 218 -11.81 -10.41 22.78
N PRO A 219 -10.66 -9.79 23.10
CA PRO A 219 -9.36 -10.44 22.92
C PRO A 219 -9.33 -11.67 23.84
N LYS A 220 -9.11 -12.84 23.26
CA LYS A 220 -8.91 -14.08 23.99
C LYS A 220 -7.44 -14.43 23.95
N LYS A 221 -6.83 -14.56 25.13
CA LYS A 221 -5.47 -15.11 25.24
C LYS A 221 -5.55 -16.62 24.99
N VAL A 222 -4.79 -17.11 24.03
CA VAL A 222 -4.54 -18.54 23.89
C VAL A 222 -3.26 -18.82 24.63
N GLU A 223 -3.35 -19.58 25.72
CA GLU A 223 -2.18 -20.07 26.42
C GLU A 223 -1.73 -21.38 25.77
N TYR A 224 -0.43 -21.56 25.69
CA TYR A 224 0.20 -22.76 25.19
C TYR A 224 1.42 -23.05 26.08
N ASP A 225 1.71 -24.33 26.25
CA ASP A 225 2.91 -24.74 26.96
C ASP A 225 4.13 -24.39 26.12
N PHE A 226 5.10 -23.72 26.74
CA PHE A 226 6.38 -23.40 26.13
C PHE A 226 7.49 -23.68 27.14
N ASN A 227 8.30 -24.67 26.85
CA ASN A 227 9.48 -24.98 27.64
C ASN A 227 10.75 -24.73 26.81
N PRO A 228 11.47 -23.60 27.01
CA PRO A 228 12.68 -23.30 26.23
C PRO A 228 13.80 -24.31 26.45
N ASN A 229 13.77 -25.08 27.53
CA ASN A 229 14.79 -26.08 27.87
C ASN A 229 14.42 -27.49 27.39
N ASP A 230 13.23 -27.71 26.82
CA ASP A 230 12.86 -29.02 26.27
C ASP A 230 13.20 -29.08 24.77
N PRO A 231 14.19 -29.88 24.34
CA PRO A 231 14.52 -30.03 22.93
C PRO A 231 13.40 -30.66 22.10
N LYS A 232 12.35 -31.23 22.71
CA LYS A 232 11.16 -31.76 22.03
C LYS A 232 10.08 -30.72 21.80
N ASP A 233 10.08 -29.62 22.56
CA ASP A 233 9.14 -28.52 22.42
C ASP A 233 9.22 -27.92 21.01
N GLN A 234 8.05 -27.71 20.40
CA GLN A 234 7.96 -27.27 19.02
C GLN A 234 8.53 -25.87 18.81
N TYR A 235 8.29 -24.95 19.74
CA TYR A 235 8.78 -23.58 19.66
C TYR A 235 10.26 -23.53 20.02
N ALA A 236 10.72 -24.28 21.02
CA ALA A 236 12.15 -24.39 21.32
C ALA A 236 12.94 -24.91 20.11
N LYS A 237 12.42 -25.90 19.38
CA LYS A 237 13.00 -26.36 18.11
C LYS A 237 12.98 -25.28 17.02
N LEU A 238 11.86 -24.59 16.84
CA LEU A 238 11.71 -23.55 15.83
C LEU A 238 12.75 -22.43 15.99
N TYR A 239 13.02 -22.02 17.23
CA TYR A 239 14.00 -20.98 17.56
C TYR A 239 15.41 -21.52 17.85
N SER A 240 15.64 -22.82 17.68
CA SER A 240 16.97 -23.41 17.89
C SER A 240 17.99 -22.86 16.90
N ASP A 241 19.26 -22.79 17.33
CA ASP A 241 20.37 -22.36 16.48
C ASP A 241 20.43 -23.15 15.17
N THR A 242 20.08 -24.44 15.18
CA THR A 242 20.03 -25.27 13.96
C THR A 242 19.07 -24.72 12.90
N VAL A 243 17.86 -24.30 13.28
CA VAL A 243 16.87 -23.76 12.33
C VAL A 243 17.26 -22.36 11.88
N VAL A 244 17.69 -21.52 12.83
CA VAL A 244 18.13 -20.15 12.56
C VAL A 244 19.33 -20.14 11.62
N ASP A 245 20.33 -20.99 11.88
CA ASP A 245 21.53 -21.11 11.07
C ASP A 245 21.24 -21.71 9.70
N ALA A 246 20.31 -22.68 9.59
CA ALA A 246 19.88 -23.19 8.30
C ALA A 246 19.31 -22.07 7.40
N ILE A 247 18.48 -21.18 7.95
CA ILE A 247 17.94 -20.03 7.20
C ILE A 247 19.04 -18.98 6.94
N ASN A 248 19.93 -18.74 7.90
CA ASN A 248 21.05 -17.81 7.73
C ASN A 248 22.08 -18.28 6.69
N SER A 249 22.20 -19.59 6.48
CA SER A 249 23.13 -20.18 5.50
C SER A 249 22.67 -19.99 4.05
N LEU A 250 21.42 -19.54 3.81
CA LEU A 250 20.91 -19.30 2.46
C LEU A 250 21.71 -18.22 1.73
N ASN A 251 22.34 -18.60 0.61
CA ASN A 251 23.20 -17.73 -0.20
C ASN A 251 22.44 -16.58 -0.91
N LEU A 252 21.17 -16.79 -1.24
CA LEU A 252 20.27 -15.78 -1.81
C LEU A 252 20.88 -14.93 -2.96
N PRO A 253 21.52 -15.55 -3.97
CA PRO A 253 22.33 -14.84 -4.98
C PRO A 253 21.56 -13.77 -5.75
N ARG A 254 20.27 -14.03 -6.05
CA ARG A 254 19.36 -13.05 -6.68
C ARG A 254 19.31 -11.71 -5.94
N TYR A 255 19.33 -11.75 -4.61
CA TYR A 255 19.27 -10.56 -3.77
C TYR A 255 20.65 -9.97 -3.53
N GLY A 256 21.70 -10.80 -3.57
CA GLY A 256 23.08 -10.40 -3.36
C GLY A 256 23.90 -10.26 -4.64
N LEU A 257 23.30 -9.92 -5.79
CA LEU A 257 23.99 -9.90 -7.10
C LEU A 257 25.25 -9.02 -7.10
N GLY A 258 25.26 -7.94 -6.32
CA GLY A 258 26.44 -7.09 -6.14
C GLY A 258 27.67 -7.84 -5.62
N ASN A 259 27.49 -8.95 -4.89
CA ASN A 259 28.58 -9.79 -4.40
C ASN A 259 29.25 -10.62 -5.51
N TYR A 260 28.59 -10.76 -6.66
CA TYR A 260 29.04 -11.57 -7.80
C TYR A 260 29.55 -10.71 -8.97
N LEU A 261 29.67 -9.39 -8.78
CA LEU A 261 30.29 -8.51 -9.77
C LEU A 261 31.79 -8.82 -9.88
N ASP A 262 32.27 -9.01 -11.11
CA ASP A 262 33.69 -9.21 -11.36
C ASP A 262 34.45 -7.90 -11.16
N LYS A 263 35.22 -7.83 -10.07
CA LYS A 263 36.04 -6.67 -9.71
C LYS A 263 37.24 -6.47 -10.64
N LYS A 264 37.59 -7.46 -11.48
CA LYS A 264 38.74 -7.42 -12.38
C LYS A 264 38.38 -6.98 -13.80
N THR A 265 37.10 -6.72 -14.07
CA THR A 265 36.68 -6.28 -15.41
C THR A 265 37.27 -4.91 -15.76
N THR A 266 37.80 -4.78 -16.97
CA THR A 266 38.30 -3.51 -17.54
C THR A 266 37.19 -2.70 -18.21
N LEU A 267 35.98 -3.27 -18.34
CA LEU A 267 34.82 -2.63 -18.94
C LEU A 267 34.28 -1.55 -17.99
N LYS A 268 34.30 -0.30 -18.44
CA LYS A 268 33.67 0.80 -17.71
C LYS A 268 32.16 0.77 -17.99
N PRO A 269 31.30 0.60 -16.96
CA PRO A 269 29.86 0.62 -17.14
C PRO A 269 29.40 1.97 -17.69
N ALA A 270 28.34 1.96 -18.51
CA ALA A 270 27.63 3.18 -18.88
C ALA A 270 27.03 3.84 -17.63
N LYS A 271 26.71 5.15 -17.69
CA LYS A 271 26.15 5.89 -16.54
C LYS A 271 24.93 5.20 -15.92
N GLU A 272 24.06 4.62 -16.74
CA GLU A 272 22.87 3.89 -16.29
C GLU A 272 23.22 2.57 -15.59
N GLU A 273 24.23 1.86 -16.08
CA GLU A 273 24.71 0.60 -15.50
C GLU A 273 25.41 0.82 -14.16
N THR A 274 26.15 1.93 -14.01
CA THR A 274 26.76 2.32 -12.73
C THR A 274 25.71 2.49 -11.64
N VAL A 275 24.59 3.17 -11.96
CA VAL A 275 23.47 3.34 -11.02
C VAL A 275 22.86 1.99 -10.63
N ILE A 276 22.78 1.03 -11.56
CA ILE A 276 22.29 -0.33 -11.26
C ILE A 276 23.27 -1.06 -10.33
N GLN A 277 24.57 -1.01 -10.61
CA GLN A 277 25.61 -1.67 -9.80
C GLN A 277 25.68 -1.12 -8.37
N ASP A 278 25.57 0.20 -8.20
CA ASP A 278 25.56 0.84 -6.87
C ASP A 278 24.33 0.42 -6.06
N ASN A 279 23.16 0.37 -6.70
CA ASN A 279 21.93 -0.11 -6.08
C ASN A 279 22.01 -1.59 -5.67
N LEU A 280 22.57 -2.46 -6.52
CA LEU A 280 22.75 -3.88 -6.23
C LEU A 280 23.67 -4.11 -5.01
N SER A 281 24.69 -3.26 -4.83
CA SER A 281 25.68 -3.38 -3.76
C SER A 281 25.13 -2.97 -2.39
N HIS A 282 24.45 -1.82 -2.30
CA HIS A 282 23.93 -1.31 -1.03
C HIS A 282 22.58 -1.93 -0.63
N ALA A 283 21.66 -2.10 -1.58
CA ALA A 283 20.35 -2.69 -1.29
C ALA A 283 20.44 -4.21 -1.11
N GLY A 284 21.37 -4.88 -1.80
CA GLY A 284 21.42 -6.34 -1.86
C GLY A 284 21.62 -7.03 -0.50
N ARG A 285 22.56 -6.54 0.32
CA ARG A 285 22.77 -7.09 1.68
C ARG A 285 21.55 -6.95 2.58
N ARG A 286 20.86 -5.81 2.51
CA ARG A 286 19.62 -5.59 3.27
C ARG A 286 18.51 -6.51 2.79
N LEU A 287 18.35 -6.67 1.48
CA LEU A 287 17.36 -7.55 0.87
C LEU A 287 17.57 -9.02 1.25
N MET A 288 18.82 -9.49 1.33
CA MET A 288 19.14 -10.83 1.83
C MET A 288 18.67 -11.01 3.28
N GLY A 289 18.92 -10.04 4.15
CA GLY A 289 18.42 -10.04 5.53
C GLY A 289 16.89 -10.09 5.60
N PHE A 290 16.20 -9.23 4.85
CA PHE A 290 14.73 -9.25 4.78
C PHE A 290 14.19 -10.59 4.29
N CYS A 291 14.80 -11.18 3.28
CA CYS A 291 14.40 -12.49 2.76
C CYS A 291 14.52 -13.58 3.83
N ARG A 292 15.62 -13.61 4.59
CA ARG A 292 15.83 -14.59 5.68
C ARG A 292 14.80 -14.41 6.79
N THR A 293 14.62 -13.17 7.27
CA THR A 293 13.60 -12.86 8.28
C THR A 293 12.19 -13.22 7.81
N ASN A 294 11.84 -12.95 6.56
CA ASN A 294 10.53 -13.28 6.03
C ASN A 294 10.32 -14.79 5.89
N LEU A 295 11.33 -15.54 5.43
CA LEU A 295 11.26 -17.01 5.41
C LEU A 295 11.10 -17.58 6.82
N PHE A 296 11.83 -17.06 7.80
CA PHE A 296 11.69 -17.46 9.20
C PHE A 296 10.28 -17.17 9.73
N LYS A 297 9.76 -15.96 9.53
CA LYS A 297 8.39 -15.59 9.92
C LYS A 297 7.32 -16.44 9.25
N ARG A 298 7.53 -16.86 8.00
CA ARG A 298 6.62 -17.78 7.30
C ARG A 298 6.65 -19.17 7.92
N LEU A 299 7.82 -19.65 8.33
CA LEU A 299 7.97 -20.91 9.05
C LEU A 299 7.30 -20.86 10.42
N GLU A 300 7.47 -19.77 11.16
CA GLU A 300 6.84 -19.51 12.45
C GLU A 300 5.31 -19.46 12.34
N SER A 301 4.79 -18.91 11.25
CA SER A 301 3.35 -18.87 10.99
C SER A 301 2.78 -20.24 10.59
N SER A 302 3.38 -20.93 9.62
CA SER A 302 2.96 -22.26 9.18
C SER A 302 4.00 -22.91 8.27
N GLY A 303 4.26 -24.21 8.48
CA GLY A 303 5.09 -25.00 7.57
C GLY A 303 4.60 -24.98 6.12
N TYR A 304 3.28 -24.93 5.90
CA TYR A 304 2.70 -24.83 4.55
C TYR A 304 3.06 -23.49 3.87
N SER A 305 2.89 -22.37 4.58
CA SER A 305 3.23 -21.03 4.08
C SER A 305 4.74 -20.90 3.80
N PHE A 306 5.58 -21.55 4.60
CA PHE A 306 7.01 -21.65 4.35
C PHE A 306 7.34 -22.42 3.07
N LEU A 307 6.73 -23.59 2.86
CA LEU A 307 6.97 -24.41 1.66
C LEU A 307 6.49 -23.70 0.38
N ILE A 308 5.36 -22.99 0.42
CA ILE A 308 4.92 -22.15 -0.70
C ILE A 308 5.94 -21.03 -0.96
N SER A 309 6.43 -20.37 0.08
CA SER A 309 7.44 -19.33 -0.06
C SER A 309 8.71 -19.89 -0.71
N LEU A 310 9.18 -21.05 -0.26
CA LEU A 310 10.36 -21.72 -0.80
C LEU A 310 10.17 -22.12 -2.27
N SER A 311 9.02 -22.72 -2.64
CA SER A 311 8.73 -23.10 -4.03
C SER A 311 8.71 -21.89 -4.97
N ARG A 312 8.12 -20.77 -4.55
CA ARG A 312 8.16 -19.49 -5.30
C ARG A 312 9.58 -18.96 -5.42
N HIS A 313 10.40 -19.10 -4.38
CA HIS A 313 11.81 -18.74 -4.41
C HIS A 313 12.59 -19.55 -5.45
N ILE A 314 12.39 -20.87 -5.47
CA ILE A 314 12.99 -21.81 -6.43
C ILE A 314 12.57 -21.46 -7.86
N LEU A 315 11.26 -21.29 -8.12
CA LEU A 315 10.74 -20.95 -9.44
C LEU A 315 11.38 -19.67 -10.00
N ARG A 316 11.50 -18.63 -9.17
CA ARG A 316 12.15 -17.39 -9.58
C ARG A 316 13.64 -17.57 -9.87
N ASN A 317 14.33 -18.49 -9.20
CA ASN A 317 15.72 -18.80 -9.52
C ASN A 317 15.84 -19.52 -10.88
N TYR A 318 14.90 -20.41 -11.22
CA TYR A 318 14.86 -21.00 -12.57
C TYR A 318 14.73 -19.95 -13.68
N ILE A 319 13.94 -18.89 -13.45
CA ILE A 319 13.84 -17.79 -14.42
C ILE A 319 15.20 -17.09 -14.62
N TYR A 320 15.97 -16.89 -13.53
CA TYR A 320 17.32 -16.31 -13.62
C TYR A 320 18.29 -17.23 -14.36
N VAL A 321 18.28 -18.52 -14.04
CA VAL A 321 19.13 -19.52 -14.71
C VAL A 321 18.83 -19.56 -16.20
N TYR A 322 17.55 -19.64 -16.57
CA TYR A 322 17.13 -19.60 -17.97
C TYR A 322 17.60 -18.33 -18.67
N ALA A 323 17.49 -17.16 -18.03
CA ALA A 323 17.97 -15.91 -18.61
C ALA A 323 19.49 -15.92 -18.83
N LEU A 324 20.28 -16.46 -17.90
CA LEU A 324 21.73 -16.60 -18.03
C LEU A 324 22.10 -17.56 -19.17
N GLU A 325 21.48 -18.74 -19.23
CA GLU A 325 21.77 -19.76 -20.23
C GLU A 325 21.43 -19.31 -21.66
N ASN A 326 20.45 -18.42 -21.81
CA ASN A 326 19.98 -17.91 -23.10
C ASN A 326 20.51 -16.51 -23.43
N ASN A 327 21.46 -15.96 -22.67
CA ASN A 327 21.98 -14.59 -22.82
C ASN A 327 20.87 -13.51 -22.90
N LEU A 328 19.80 -13.71 -22.12
CA LEU A 328 18.70 -12.75 -22.01
C LEU A 328 18.98 -11.73 -20.90
N PRO A 329 18.37 -10.54 -20.96
CA PRO A 329 18.42 -9.59 -19.87
C PRO A 329 17.97 -10.25 -18.56
N LEU A 330 18.83 -10.17 -17.53
CA LEU A 330 18.46 -10.63 -16.20
C LEU A 330 17.25 -9.82 -15.71
N PRO A 331 16.28 -10.45 -15.04
CA PRO A 331 15.12 -9.75 -14.48
C PRO A 331 15.51 -8.97 -13.22
N ILE A 332 16.41 -8.00 -13.38
CA ILE A 332 16.88 -7.05 -12.36
C ILE A 332 15.96 -5.84 -12.43
N GLY A 333 15.17 -5.61 -11.40
CA GLY A 333 14.28 -4.45 -11.36
C GLY A 333 13.51 -4.34 -10.06
N THR A 334 12.80 -3.23 -9.91
CA THR A 334 11.84 -2.94 -8.84
C THR A 334 10.63 -3.88 -8.88
N GLN A 335 10.87 -5.19 -8.83
CA GLN A 335 9.94 -6.14 -8.22
C GLN A 335 10.06 -5.91 -6.71
N GLU A 336 9.49 -4.77 -6.33
CA GLU A 336 9.57 -4.08 -5.05
C GLU A 336 9.51 -5.06 -3.87
N ALA A 337 10.24 -4.75 -2.80
CA ALA A 337 9.92 -5.27 -1.47
C ALA A 337 8.42 -5.08 -1.12
N ASN A 338 7.74 -4.12 -1.74
CA ASN A 338 6.28 -3.95 -1.66
C ASN A 338 5.47 -5.01 -2.42
N MET A 339 6.00 -5.62 -3.50
CA MET A 339 5.40 -6.82 -4.10
C MET A 339 5.74 -8.08 -3.32
N LEU A 340 6.79 -8.06 -2.47
CA LEU A 340 6.88 -9.07 -1.42
C LEU A 340 5.70 -8.87 -0.47
N ASP A 341 5.49 -7.69 0.13
CA ASP A 341 4.35 -7.45 1.04
C ASP A 341 2.97 -7.72 0.39
N GLU A 342 2.67 -7.24 -0.83
CA GLU A 342 1.38 -7.47 -1.52
C GLU A 342 1.13 -8.92 -1.96
N PHE A 343 2.17 -9.74 -2.19
CA PHE A 343 2.01 -11.18 -2.46
C PHE A 343 2.13 -12.06 -1.20
N LEU A 344 2.54 -11.45 -0.08
CA LEU A 344 2.75 -12.07 1.22
C LEU A 344 1.59 -11.80 2.18
N ASP A 345 0.77 -10.76 1.98
CA ASP A 345 -0.52 -10.65 2.65
C ASP A 345 -1.41 -11.80 2.16
N ASP A 346 -1.42 -12.87 2.97
CA ASP A 346 -2.27 -14.02 2.78
C ASP A 346 -3.72 -13.53 2.79
N VAL A 347 -4.47 -13.97 1.78
CA VAL A 347 -5.90 -14.15 1.94
C VAL A 347 -6.03 -15.10 3.11
N ASP A 348 -6.52 -14.60 4.25
CA ASP A 348 -7.19 -15.45 5.23
C ASP A 348 -8.29 -16.17 4.45
N LEU A 349 -7.99 -17.38 3.99
CA LEU A 349 -8.98 -18.35 3.59
C LEU A 349 -9.80 -18.59 4.85
N HIS A 350 -10.90 -17.85 4.99
CA HIS A 350 -11.99 -18.25 5.86
C HIS A 350 -12.47 -19.61 5.37
N ILE A 351 -11.82 -20.67 5.86
CA ILE A 351 -12.40 -21.99 5.91
C ILE A 351 -13.54 -21.84 6.91
N SER A 352 -14.75 -21.64 6.39
CA SER A 352 -15.97 -21.92 7.13
C SER A 352 -15.92 -23.41 7.50
N CYS A 353 -15.50 -23.72 8.72
CA CYS A 353 -15.88 -25.00 9.30
C CYS A 353 -17.39 -24.95 9.51
N ALA A 354 -18.07 -25.91 8.87
CA ALA A 354 -19.48 -26.21 9.11
C ALA A 354 -19.72 -26.59 10.58
#